data_AF-L1Q1X1-F1
#
_entry.id   AF-L1Q1X1-F1
#
_cell.length_a   1.000
_cell.length_b   1.000
_cell.length_c   1.000
_cell.angle_alpha   90.00
_cell.angle_beta   90.00
_cell.angle_gamma   90.00
#
_symmetry.space_group_name_H-M   'P 1'
#
loop_
_entity.id
_entity.type
_entity.pdbx_description
1 polymer ?
#
loop_
_entity_poly.entity_id
_entity_poly.type
_entity_poly.pdbx_seq_one_letter_code
_entity_poly.pdbx_strand_id
1 'polypeptide(L)'
;MEAQYTLSTPKEIDVIAVDERVGFTFYHIKENGDYIAYQLECKEERDVQNNKMYNLSLKEVATIKKRKIKKELEEKGVFYTKDLRSTTYADFNKKKWSLGGGVILSFVNTSYIVEQYLEAYKSTSLSFIPIVIQLSKDKCIYLLGKGYSWNRIYNALVPFKDRDELVGYNISGELESIQLDKGYIADAMGHKDLYFKKPKADKYELVNILGAKVLPDEYDNIYYSKSIFVTENNGKIEVYNLYQDKMDIGDIKGFYLYDMGIEVLKESGAAYYDAYGKKVTELPNLNKGDDCYVISNMQLHIGELWGEYLSKKRSAVKEIGETITEIHRDKNLYYLRVEKNGYKGLLLCKLTPEEKITEEELLPIVYDKLYYESNNQFFFEKGSKKGFFPQQKEPSYNEVKKCTFHFYEIEKNGKKGYLDINTFKEYFFN
;
A
#
# COMPACT_ATOMS: atom_id res chain seq x y z
N MET A 1 -10.64 -6.66 17.28
CA MET A 1 -11.12 -5.27 17.45
C MET A 1 -11.94 -4.91 16.22
N GLU A 2 -13.05 -4.19 16.36
CA GLU A 2 -13.87 -3.78 15.23
C GLU A 2 -13.42 -2.39 14.76
N ALA A 3 -12.63 -2.30 13.69
CA ALA A 3 -12.23 -1.02 13.07
C ALA A 3 -13.35 -0.33 12.27
N GLN A 4 -14.57 -0.84 12.39
CA GLN A 4 -15.68 -0.42 11.58
C GLN A 4 -16.28 0.88 12.14
N TYR A 5 -16.66 1.78 11.23
CA TYR A 5 -17.36 2.98 11.63
C TYR A 5 -18.84 2.64 11.83
N THR A 6 -19.28 2.53 13.10
CA THR A 6 -20.65 2.16 13.45
C THR A 6 -21.47 3.38 13.80
N LEU A 7 -22.64 3.51 13.16
CA LEU A 7 -23.65 4.50 13.46
C LEU A 7 -24.89 3.82 14.00
N SER A 8 -25.27 4.21 15.21
CA SER A 8 -26.57 3.85 15.77
C SER A 8 -27.65 4.79 15.27
N THR A 9 -28.78 4.23 14.85
CA THR A 9 -29.96 5.03 14.56
C THR A 9 -30.54 5.58 15.86
N PRO A 10 -31.11 6.81 15.85
CA PRO A 10 -31.72 7.39 17.07
C PRO A 10 -32.91 6.59 17.60
N LYS A 11 -33.54 5.82 16.71
CA LYS A 11 -34.68 4.93 16.97
C LYS A 11 -34.54 3.67 16.15
N GLU A 12 -35.26 2.62 16.54
CA GLU A 12 -35.37 1.42 15.72
C GLU A 12 -35.97 1.76 14.35
N ILE A 13 -35.32 1.30 13.30
CA ILE A 13 -35.72 1.55 11.92
C ILE A 13 -36.62 0.42 11.44
N ASP A 14 -37.74 0.78 10.82
CA ASP A 14 -38.73 -0.15 10.29
C ASP A 14 -38.58 -0.34 8.77
N VAL A 15 -38.20 0.73 8.07
CA VAL A 15 -38.17 0.79 6.61
C VAL A 15 -36.90 1.47 6.13
N ILE A 16 -36.28 0.91 5.10
CA ILE A 16 -35.15 1.48 4.38
C ILE A 16 -35.63 1.76 2.96
N ALA A 17 -35.45 2.98 2.47
CA ALA A 17 -35.71 3.31 1.08
C ALA A 17 -34.42 3.74 0.37
N VAL A 18 -34.30 3.35 -0.89
CA VAL A 18 -33.19 3.68 -1.77
C VAL A 18 -33.70 4.45 -2.97
N ASP A 19 -33.08 5.59 -3.25
CA ASP A 19 -33.41 6.51 -4.33
C ASP A 19 -32.11 7.04 -4.98
N GLU A 20 -32.13 7.28 -6.29
CA GLU A 20 -30.94 7.70 -7.05
C GLU A 20 -30.43 9.09 -6.67
N ARG A 21 -31.34 9.98 -6.25
CA ARG A 21 -31.04 11.40 -5.97
C ARG A 21 -30.49 11.57 -4.56
N VAL A 22 -30.99 10.79 -3.61
CA VAL A 22 -30.70 10.96 -2.18
C VAL A 22 -29.94 9.80 -1.56
N GLY A 23 -29.86 8.64 -2.23
CA GLY A 23 -29.26 7.42 -1.69
C GLY A 23 -30.21 6.74 -0.70
N PHE A 24 -29.72 6.47 0.51
CA PHE A 24 -30.47 5.74 1.54
C PHE A 24 -31.22 6.70 2.47
N THR A 25 -32.51 6.42 2.70
CA THR A 25 -33.33 7.04 3.76
C THR A 25 -33.86 5.98 4.70
N PHE A 26 -33.71 6.21 6.00
CA PHE A 26 -34.11 5.29 7.07
C PHE A 26 -35.36 5.82 7.76
N TYR A 27 -36.41 5.02 7.88
CA TYR A 27 -37.66 5.45 8.50
C TYR A 27 -37.98 4.68 9.76
N HIS A 28 -38.36 5.43 10.80
CA HIS A 28 -39.00 4.93 12.00
C HIS A 28 -40.50 5.24 11.96
N ILE A 29 -41.34 4.25 12.29
CA ILE A 29 -42.80 4.38 12.35
C ILE A 29 -43.21 4.70 13.79
N LYS A 30 -43.83 5.87 13.99
CA LYS A 30 -44.41 6.26 15.27
C LYS A 30 -45.66 5.43 15.57
N GLU A 31 -46.05 5.39 16.84
CA GLU A 31 -47.29 4.72 17.30
C GLU A 31 -48.55 5.22 16.57
N ASN A 32 -48.60 6.51 16.22
CA ASN A 32 -49.72 7.10 15.47
C ASN A 32 -49.68 6.79 13.95
N GLY A 33 -48.68 6.02 13.50
CA GLY A 33 -48.45 5.62 12.11
C GLY A 33 -47.76 6.67 11.23
N ASP A 34 -47.33 7.82 11.78
CA ASP A 34 -46.47 8.77 11.07
C ASP A 34 -45.03 8.26 11.00
N TYR A 35 -44.27 8.72 10.01
CA TYR A 35 -42.91 8.27 9.76
C TYR A 35 -41.92 9.39 10.12
N ILE A 36 -40.80 9.03 10.76
CA ILE A 36 -39.63 9.91 10.90
C ILE A 36 -38.58 9.44 9.91
N ALA A 37 -38.13 10.34 9.05
CA ALA A 37 -37.08 10.06 8.07
C ALA A 37 -35.72 10.52 8.60
N TYR A 38 -34.74 9.64 8.54
CA TYR A 38 -33.33 9.90 8.84
C TYR A 38 -32.48 9.74 7.59
N GLN A 39 -31.50 10.62 7.42
CA GLN A 39 -30.52 10.57 6.34
C GLN A 39 -29.10 10.72 6.88
N LEU A 40 -28.14 10.17 6.14
CA LEU A 40 -26.73 10.30 6.47
C LEU A 40 -26.27 11.72 6.17
N GLU A 41 -25.80 12.42 7.19
CA GLU A 41 -25.07 13.67 7.06
C GLU A 41 -23.57 13.39 7.14
N CYS A 42 -22.81 13.96 6.21
CA CYS A 42 -21.36 13.93 6.22
C CYS A 42 -20.80 15.34 6.40
N LYS A 43 -19.87 15.49 7.35
CA LYS A 43 -19.08 16.70 7.53
C LYS A 43 -17.62 16.40 7.25
N GLU A 44 -17.01 17.17 6.35
CA GLU A 44 -15.56 17.17 6.19
C GLU A 44 -14.94 18.00 7.32
N GLU A 45 -13.97 17.40 7.99
CA GLU A 45 -13.18 18.00 9.05
C GLU A 45 -11.69 17.86 8.71
N ARG A 46 -10.86 18.51 9.51
CA ARG A 46 -9.40 18.38 9.47
C ARG A 46 -8.91 17.96 10.83
N ASP A 47 -8.02 16.99 10.89
CA ASP A 47 -7.33 16.68 12.13
C ASP A 47 -6.21 17.70 12.43
N VAL A 48 -5.50 17.52 13.55
CA VAL A 48 -4.41 18.41 13.98
C VAL A 48 -3.21 18.40 13.04
N GLN A 49 -3.10 17.39 12.16
CA GLN A 49 -2.06 17.26 11.14
C GLN A 49 -2.56 17.68 9.75
N ASN A 50 -3.76 18.29 9.68
CA ASN A 50 -4.42 18.72 8.44
C ASN A 50 -4.80 17.56 7.49
N ASN A 51 -4.94 16.34 8.00
CA ASN A 51 -5.51 15.22 7.26
C ASN A 51 -7.02 15.43 7.09
N LYS A 52 -7.55 15.05 5.92
CA LYS A 52 -8.99 15.11 5.67
C LYS A 52 -9.69 14.02 6.46
N MET A 53 -10.69 14.41 7.25
CA MET A 53 -11.53 13.52 8.04
C MET A 53 -12.98 13.69 7.65
N TYR A 54 -13.75 12.62 7.82
CA TYR A 54 -15.19 12.67 7.61
C TYR A 54 -15.91 12.18 8.85
N ASN A 55 -16.76 13.05 9.38
CA ASN A 55 -17.63 12.74 10.50
C ASN A 55 -19.03 12.50 9.95
N LEU A 56 -19.51 11.26 10.12
CA LEU A 56 -20.82 10.85 9.64
C LEU A 56 -21.80 10.77 10.80
N SER A 57 -23.06 11.17 10.57
CA SER A 57 -24.13 11.04 11.54
C SER A 57 -25.48 10.82 10.84
N LEU A 58 -26.44 10.21 11.54
CA LEU A 58 -27.82 10.10 11.06
C LEU A 58 -28.66 11.27 11.59
N LYS A 59 -29.22 12.06 10.69
CA LYS A 59 -30.05 13.22 11.05
C LYS A 59 -31.49 13.04 10.65
N GLU A 60 -32.39 13.44 11.55
CA GLU A 60 -33.81 13.59 11.22
C GLU A 60 -33.97 14.70 10.19
N VAL A 61 -34.57 14.38 9.05
CA VAL A 61 -34.79 15.34 7.96
C VAL A 61 -36.26 15.71 7.78
N ALA A 62 -37.18 14.82 8.17
CA ALA A 62 -38.62 15.07 8.05
C ALA A 62 -39.47 14.16 8.95
N THR A 63 -40.63 14.66 9.35
CA THR A 63 -41.76 13.82 9.80
C THR A 63 -42.81 13.77 8.68
N ILE A 64 -43.13 12.58 8.19
CA ILE A 64 -44.07 12.35 7.09
C ILE A 64 -45.36 11.73 7.63
N LYS A 65 -46.49 12.32 7.27
CA LYS A 65 -47.80 11.82 7.72
C LYS A 65 -48.13 10.48 7.07
N LYS A 66 -48.75 9.55 7.82
CA LYS A 66 -49.19 8.22 7.31
C LYS A 66 -49.91 8.31 5.95
N ARG A 67 -50.78 9.30 5.78
CA ARG A 67 -51.55 9.51 4.54
C ARG A 67 -50.71 9.89 3.31
N LYS A 68 -49.47 10.35 3.49
CA LYS A 68 -48.56 10.79 2.43
C LYS A 68 -47.45 9.77 2.11
N ILE A 69 -47.21 8.80 2.99
CA ILE A 69 -46.06 7.89 2.87
C ILE A 69 -46.14 6.98 1.64
N LYS A 70 -47.34 6.55 1.25
CA LYS A 70 -47.52 5.66 0.09
C LYS A 70 -46.90 6.27 -1.17
N LYS A 71 -47.23 7.54 -1.45
CA LYS A 71 -46.67 8.29 -2.57
C LYS A 71 -45.14 8.46 -2.47
N GLU A 72 -44.62 8.68 -1.26
CA GLU A 72 -43.18 8.85 -1.02
C GLU A 72 -42.37 7.56 -1.27
N LEU A 73 -42.97 6.41 -0.99
CA LEU A 73 -42.32 5.10 -1.08
C LEU A 73 -42.54 4.40 -2.42
N GLU A 74 -43.62 4.70 -3.15
CA GLU A 74 -43.93 4.10 -4.46
C GLU A 74 -42.85 4.32 -5.52
N GLU A 75 -42.11 5.43 -5.44
CA GLU A 75 -41.06 5.79 -6.39
C GLU A 75 -39.66 5.28 -5.99
N LYS A 76 -39.55 4.49 -4.89
CA LYS A 76 -38.27 4.10 -4.29
C LYS A 76 -38.14 2.58 -4.18
N GLY A 77 -36.90 2.08 -4.14
CA GLY A 77 -36.62 0.72 -3.71
C GLY A 77 -36.82 0.61 -2.20
N VAL A 78 -37.75 -0.21 -1.72
CA VAL A 78 -38.14 -0.26 -0.29
C VAL A 78 -37.90 -1.64 0.31
N PHE A 79 -37.28 -1.63 1.49
CA PHE A 79 -36.95 -2.82 2.26
C PHE A 79 -37.44 -2.66 3.70
N TYR A 80 -37.99 -3.74 4.28
CA TYR A 80 -38.48 -3.73 5.65
C TYR A 80 -37.49 -4.45 6.56
N THR A 81 -37.15 -3.83 7.70
CA THR A 81 -36.15 -4.39 8.63
C THR A 81 -36.63 -5.69 9.29
N LYS A 82 -37.94 -5.94 9.31
CA LYS A 82 -38.53 -7.22 9.74
C LYS A 82 -38.10 -8.40 8.86
N ASP A 83 -37.69 -8.15 7.62
CA ASP A 83 -37.27 -9.15 6.65
C ASP A 83 -35.75 -9.37 6.65
N LEU A 84 -35.03 -8.61 7.47
CA LEU A 84 -33.60 -8.76 7.71
C LEU A 84 -33.32 -9.75 8.83
N ARG A 85 -32.21 -10.48 8.70
CA ARG A 85 -31.65 -11.33 9.76
C ARG A 85 -30.73 -10.53 10.67
N SER A 86 -30.54 -11.02 11.88
CA SER A 86 -29.49 -10.53 12.77
C SER A 86 -28.12 -10.79 12.14
N THR A 87 -27.20 -9.84 12.27
CA THR A 87 -25.87 -9.95 11.65
C THR A 87 -24.84 -9.10 12.36
N THR A 88 -23.58 -9.48 12.22
CA THR A 88 -22.42 -8.67 12.59
C THR A 88 -21.46 -8.60 11.40
N TYR A 89 -20.57 -7.61 11.39
CA TYR A 89 -19.58 -7.51 10.32
C TYR A 89 -18.65 -8.73 10.25
N ALA A 90 -18.47 -9.45 11.36
CA ALA A 90 -17.73 -10.71 11.37
C ALA A 90 -18.35 -11.79 10.46
N ASP A 91 -19.64 -11.69 10.14
CA ASP A 91 -20.28 -12.55 9.15
C ASP A 91 -19.71 -12.35 7.74
N PHE A 92 -19.11 -11.18 7.47
CA PHE A 92 -18.58 -10.77 6.18
C PHE A 92 -17.05 -10.64 6.17
N ASN A 93 -16.44 -10.20 7.27
CA ASN A 93 -15.01 -9.93 7.33
C ASN A 93 -14.16 -11.11 6.78
N LYS A 94 -13.21 -10.79 5.90
CA LYS A 94 -12.28 -11.71 5.21
C LYS A 94 -12.96 -12.70 4.25
N LYS A 95 -14.17 -12.42 3.80
CA LYS A 95 -14.89 -13.23 2.80
C LYS A 95 -15.06 -12.47 1.49
N LYS A 96 -15.45 -13.21 0.45
CA LYS A 96 -15.64 -12.70 -0.91
C LYS A 96 -16.99 -13.17 -1.45
N TRP A 97 -17.60 -12.32 -2.26
CA TRP A 97 -18.86 -12.59 -2.93
C TRP A 97 -18.76 -12.26 -4.40
N SER A 98 -19.39 -13.09 -5.20
CA SER A 98 -19.68 -12.81 -6.59
C SER A 98 -21.02 -12.08 -6.66
N LEU A 99 -21.02 -11.03 -7.47
CA LEU A 99 -22.20 -10.41 -7.99
C LEU A 99 -22.14 -10.64 -9.50
N GLY A 100 -23.18 -11.25 -10.08
CA GLY A 100 -23.19 -11.69 -11.48
C GLY A 100 -22.65 -10.63 -12.46
N GLY A 101 -22.13 -11.08 -13.61
CA GLY A 101 -21.50 -10.17 -14.58
C GLY A 101 -20.03 -9.85 -14.30
N GLY A 102 -19.35 -10.70 -13.51
CA GLY A 102 -17.91 -10.59 -13.27
C GLY A 102 -17.53 -9.60 -12.16
N VAL A 103 -18.47 -9.21 -11.30
CA VAL A 103 -18.19 -8.33 -10.17
C VAL A 103 -17.87 -9.15 -8.93
N ILE A 104 -16.78 -8.82 -8.24
CA ILE A 104 -16.39 -9.45 -6.98
C ILE A 104 -16.34 -8.39 -5.90
N LEU A 105 -17.03 -8.66 -4.78
CA LEU A 105 -16.94 -7.86 -3.57
C LEU A 105 -16.09 -8.61 -2.54
N SER A 106 -15.02 -8.00 -2.07
CA SER A 106 -14.10 -8.58 -1.08
C SER A 106 -14.11 -7.74 0.19
N PHE A 107 -14.59 -8.31 1.29
CA PHE A 107 -14.52 -7.67 2.60
C PHE A 107 -13.15 -8.01 3.16
N VAL A 108 -12.16 -7.21 2.80
CA VAL A 108 -10.78 -7.55 3.05
C VAL A 108 -10.49 -7.48 4.55
N ASN A 109 -10.79 -6.36 5.17
CA ASN A 109 -10.65 -6.24 6.61
C ASN A 109 -11.70 -5.28 7.18
N THR A 110 -11.64 -5.02 8.47
CA THR A 110 -12.64 -4.17 9.15
C THR A 110 -12.62 -2.69 8.74
N SER A 111 -11.62 -2.28 7.95
CA SER A 111 -11.40 -0.90 7.54
C SER A 111 -11.69 -0.65 6.05
N TYR A 112 -11.76 -1.69 5.22
CA TYR A 112 -12.10 -1.53 3.80
C TYR A 112 -12.67 -2.77 3.12
N ILE A 113 -13.42 -2.50 2.06
CA ILE A 113 -14.01 -3.45 1.11
C ILE A 113 -13.46 -3.11 -0.28
N VAL A 114 -13.21 -4.12 -1.10
CA VAL A 114 -12.80 -3.95 -2.50
C VAL A 114 -13.89 -4.49 -3.42
N GLU A 115 -14.37 -3.65 -4.32
CA GLU A 115 -15.19 -4.06 -5.47
C GLU A 115 -14.27 -4.20 -6.68
N GLN A 116 -14.35 -5.33 -7.37
CA GLN A 116 -13.56 -5.67 -8.55
C GLN A 116 -14.46 -5.97 -9.72
N TYR A 117 -14.09 -5.48 -10.90
CA TYR A 117 -14.72 -5.83 -12.17
C TYR A 117 -13.76 -6.69 -12.97
N LEU A 118 -14.18 -7.91 -13.27
CA LEU A 118 -13.46 -8.85 -14.13
C LEU A 118 -13.90 -8.66 -15.58
N GLU A 119 -13.12 -7.90 -16.34
CA GLU A 119 -13.25 -7.87 -17.80
C GLU A 119 -12.20 -8.78 -18.45
N ALA A 120 -12.46 -9.24 -19.68
CA ALA A 120 -11.64 -10.23 -20.38
C ALA A 120 -10.14 -9.89 -20.48
N TYR A 121 -9.75 -8.61 -20.37
CA TYR A 121 -8.36 -8.16 -20.51
C TYR A 121 -7.91 -7.11 -19.48
N LYS A 122 -8.79 -6.69 -18.56
CA LYS A 122 -8.49 -5.69 -17.54
C LYS A 122 -9.29 -5.96 -16.27
N SER A 123 -8.66 -5.78 -15.11
CA SER A 123 -9.37 -5.65 -13.85
C SER A 123 -9.32 -4.20 -13.39
N THR A 124 -10.47 -3.67 -12.98
CA THR A 124 -10.54 -2.40 -12.25
C THR A 124 -11.01 -2.69 -10.84
N SER A 125 -10.46 -1.97 -9.87
CA SER A 125 -10.81 -2.13 -8.46
C SER A 125 -11.15 -0.78 -7.84
N LEU A 126 -12.12 -0.81 -6.93
CA LEU A 126 -12.56 0.33 -6.14
C LEU A 126 -12.56 -0.05 -4.67
N SER A 127 -11.93 0.80 -3.85
CA SER A 127 -11.87 0.63 -2.40
C SER A 127 -12.96 1.46 -1.72
N PHE A 128 -13.64 0.84 -0.75
CA PHE A 128 -14.69 1.45 0.04
C PHE A 128 -14.40 1.25 1.52
N ILE A 129 -14.84 2.19 2.37
CA ILE A 129 -14.85 1.99 3.82
C ILE A 129 -16.22 1.43 4.22
N PRO A 130 -16.27 0.33 4.99
CA PRO A 130 -17.51 -0.17 5.54
C PRO A 130 -18.04 0.79 6.60
N ILE A 131 -19.29 1.24 6.42
CA ILE A 131 -20.04 1.98 7.43
C ILE A 131 -21.18 1.08 7.91
N VAL A 132 -21.18 0.73 9.20
CA VAL A 132 -22.21 -0.12 9.80
C VAL A 132 -23.34 0.76 10.29
N ILE A 133 -24.54 0.56 9.74
CA ILE A 133 -25.76 1.20 10.25
C ILE A 133 -26.47 0.20 11.14
N GLN A 134 -26.43 0.43 12.44
CA GLN A 134 -27.15 -0.36 13.43
C GLN A 134 -28.62 0.06 13.43
N LEU A 135 -29.50 -0.81 12.92
CA LEU A 135 -30.93 -0.54 12.71
C LEU A 135 -31.78 -0.86 13.95
N SER A 136 -31.38 -1.89 14.71
CA SER A 136 -31.95 -2.36 15.97
C SER A 136 -30.84 -2.96 16.84
N LYS A 137 -31.13 -3.65 17.96
CA LYS A 137 -30.10 -4.26 18.83
C LYS A 137 -29.17 -5.24 18.10
N ASP A 138 -29.66 -5.94 17.08
CA ASP A 138 -28.95 -7.08 16.47
C ASP A 138 -28.99 -7.10 14.93
N LYS A 139 -29.62 -6.08 14.30
CA LYS A 139 -29.70 -5.95 12.84
C LYS A 139 -28.90 -4.77 12.34
N CYS A 140 -28.09 -5.04 11.32
CA CYS A 140 -27.25 -4.04 10.66
C CYS A 140 -27.40 -4.11 9.14
N ILE A 141 -27.09 -3.00 8.49
CA ILE A 141 -26.69 -2.98 7.07
C ILE A 141 -25.31 -2.37 6.95
N TYR A 142 -24.66 -2.58 5.80
CA TYR A 142 -23.29 -2.14 5.58
C TYR A 142 -23.22 -1.25 4.34
N LEU A 143 -23.09 0.04 4.58
CA LEU A 143 -22.93 1.06 3.55
C LEU A 143 -21.50 1.04 3.02
N LEU A 144 -21.33 1.15 1.70
CA LEU A 144 -20.02 1.19 1.04
C LEU A 144 -19.62 2.64 0.76
N GLY A 145 -18.84 3.24 1.66
CA GLY A 145 -18.41 4.64 1.55
C GLY A 145 -17.19 4.81 0.65
N LYS A 146 -17.26 5.70 -0.36
CA LYS A 146 -16.16 5.93 -1.31
C LYS A 146 -15.32 7.15 -0.90
N GLY A 147 -14.00 6.96 -0.81
CA GLY A 147 -12.91 7.90 -0.44
C GLY A 147 -13.11 9.41 -0.71
N TYR A 148 -13.79 9.75 -1.80
CA TYR A 148 -13.89 11.12 -2.32
C TYR A 148 -15.34 11.60 -2.53
N SER A 149 -16.36 10.84 -2.11
CA SER A 149 -17.78 11.16 -2.34
C SER A 149 -18.69 10.68 -1.19
N TRP A 150 -18.41 11.16 0.02
CA TRP A 150 -19.08 10.76 1.26
C TRP A 150 -20.50 11.31 1.45
N ASN A 151 -20.87 12.31 0.65
CA ASN A 151 -22.22 12.88 0.65
C ASN A 151 -23.23 12.05 -0.16
N ARG A 152 -22.77 11.00 -0.87
CA ARG A 152 -23.64 10.15 -1.69
C ARG A 152 -23.16 8.70 -1.65
N ILE A 153 -23.69 7.95 -0.69
CA ILE A 153 -23.49 6.50 -0.62
C ILE A 153 -24.60 5.84 -1.42
N TYR A 154 -24.20 5.08 -2.44
CA TYR A 154 -25.12 4.50 -3.41
C TYR A 154 -25.30 3.00 -3.29
N ASN A 155 -24.42 2.31 -2.56
CA ASN A 155 -24.45 0.86 -2.43
C ASN A 155 -24.43 0.47 -0.94
N ALA A 156 -25.23 -0.54 -0.59
CA ALA A 156 -25.28 -1.15 0.72
C ALA A 156 -25.43 -2.66 0.59
N LEU A 157 -24.73 -3.39 1.43
CA LEU A 157 -25.02 -4.79 1.68
C LEU A 157 -26.20 -4.89 2.65
N VAL A 158 -27.24 -5.61 2.23
CA VAL A 158 -28.49 -5.82 2.96
C VAL A 158 -28.66 -7.33 3.23
N PRO A 159 -28.61 -7.77 4.51
CA PRO A 159 -28.72 -9.18 4.88
C PRO A 159 -30.17 -9.58 5.15
N PHE A 160 -30.84 -10.15 4.15
CA PHE A 160 -32.18 -10.72 4.29
C PHE A 160 -32.14 -12.06 5.03
N LYS A 161 -33.32 -12.55 5.44
CA LYS A 161 -33.45 -13.83 6.14
C LYS A 161 -32.91 -15.03 5.34
N ASP A 162 -33.06 -15.00 4.03
CA ASP A 162 -32.79 -16.10 3.11
C ASP A 162 -31.58 -15.87 2.20
N ARG A 163 -31.10 -14.64 2.08
CA ARG A 163 -29.99 -14.25 1.19
C ARG A 163 -29.32 -12.95 1.60
N ASP A 164 -28.14 -12.69 1.07
CA ASP A 164 -27.46 -11.40 1.17
C ASP A 164 -27.52 -10.69 -0.18
N GLU A 165 -27.92 -9.42 -0.21
CA GLU A 165 -27.97 -8.64 -1.45
C GLU A 165 -27.08 -7.41 -1.35
N LEU A 166 -26.35 -7.11 -2.44
CA LEU A 166 -25.88 -5.75 -2.66
C LEU A 166 -27.05 -4.98 -3.24
N VAL A 167 -27.48 -3.93 -2.56
CA VAL A 167 -28.52 -3.02 -3.01
C VAL A 167 -27.86 -1.70 -3.32
N GLY A 168 -28.05 -1.22 -4.53
CA GLY A 168 -27.56 0.08 -4.90
C GLY A 168 -28.16 0.62 -6.17
N TYR A 169 -27.84 1.88 -6.46
CA TYR A 169 -28.39 2.56 -7.61
C TYR A 169 -27.93 1.94 -8.93
N ASN A 170 -26.61 1.79 -9.12
CA ASN A 170 -26.05 1.31 -10.38
C ASN A 170 -25.91 -0.21 -10.43
N ILE A 171 -25.83 -0.84 -9.25
CA ILE A 171 -25.51 -2.25 -9.11
C ILE A 171 -26.36 -2.80 -7.98
N SER A 172 -27.19 -3.79 -8.31
CA SER A 172 -27.99 -4.53 -7.34
C SER A 172 -28.03 -6.01 -7.71
N GLY A 173 -28.05 -6.88 -6.71
CA GLY A 173 -28.24 -8.31 -6.90
C GLY A 173 -27.87 -9.14 -5.68
N GLU A 174 -28.29 -10.40 -5.72
CA GLU A 174 -27.92 -11.40 -4.73
C GLU A 174 -26.43 -11.70 -4.78
N LEU A 175 -25.83 -11.88 -3.60
CA LEU A 175 -24.43 -12.17 -3.42
C LEU A 175 -24.20 -13.65 -3.20
N GLU A 176 -23.41 -14.25 -4.08
CA GLU A 176 -23.00 -15.64 -3.95
C GLU A 176 -21.64 -15.72 -3.27
N SER A 177 -21.54 -16.47 -2.17
CA SER A 177 -20.25 -16.70 -1.51
C SER A 177 -19.30 -17.46 -2.43
N ILE A 178 -18.08 -16.95 -2.59
CA ILE A 178 -17.05 -17.58 -3.43
C ILE A 178 -15.75 -17.83 -2.67
N GLN A 179 -15.03 -18.86 -3.10
CA GLN A 179 -13.64 -19.10 -2.71
C GLN A 179 -12.78 -18.75 -3.92
N LEU A 180 -12.03 -17.65 -3.85
CA LEU A 180 -11.01 -17.31 -4.85
C LEU A 180 -9.64 -17.72 -4.32
N ASP A 181 -8.83 -18.33 -5.16
CA ASP A 181 -7.47 -18.71 -4.79
C ASP A 181 -6.66 -17.49 -4.34
N LYS A 182 -5.89 -17.68 -3.25
CA LYS A 182 -4.96 -16.69 -2.71
C LYS A 182 -3.95 -16.33 -3.80
N GLY A 183 -3.99 -15.11 -4.32
CA GLY A 183 -3.08 -14.69 -5.39
C GLY A 183 -3.59 -13.58 -6.30
N TYR A 184 -4.86 -13.18 -6.21
CA TYR A 184 -5.37 -12.10 -7.05
C TYR A 184 -4.84 -10.74 -6.57
N ILE A 185 -4.12 -10.06 -7.46
CA ILE A 185 -3.33 -8.82 -7.23
C ILE A 185 -4.20 -7.63 -6.78
N ALA A 186 -5.51 -7.68 -7.05
CA ALA A 186 -6.42 -6.56 -6.88
C ALA A 186 -6.79 -6.23 -5.41
N ASP A 187 -6.50 -7.10 -4.43
CA ASP A 187 -6.76 -6.81 -3.02
C ASP A 187 -5.86 -5.67 -2.46
N ALA A 188 -4.76 -5.37 -3.15
CA ALA A 188 -3.72 -4.44 -2.71
C ALA A 188 -3.70 -3.08 -3.43
N MET A 189 -4.63 -2.82 -4.35
CA MET A 189 -4.66 -1.57 -5.10
C MET A 189 -5.50 -0.51 -4.37
N GLY A 190 -4.85 0.36 -3.59
CA GLY A 190 -5.38 1.69 -3.25
C GLY A 190 -5.93 1.91 -1.84
N HIS A 191 -5.18 1.55 -0.79
CA HIS A 191 -5.63 1.73 0.60
C HIS A 191 -4.79 2.67 1.47
N LYS A 192 -3.57 3.05 1.05
CA LYS A 192 -2.71 3.91 1.89
C LYS A 192 -3.39 5.24 2.24
N ASP A 193 -4.16 5.79 1.30
CA ASP A 193 -4.87 7.07 1.46
C ASP A 193 -6.11 6.95 2.35
N LEU A 194 -6.53 5.73 2.72
CA LEU A 194 -7.63 5.50 3.66
C LEU A 194 -7.17 5.53 5.12
N TYR A 195 -5.86 5.53 5.37
CA TYR A 195 -5.29 5.46 6.72
C TYR A 195 -4.36 6.62 6.99
N PHE A 196 -4.33 7.04 8.25
CA PHE A 196 -3.33 7.96 8.74
C PHE A 196 -2.99 7.68 10.19
N LYS A 197 -1.79 8.12 10.55
CA LYS A 197 -1.20 7.94 11.87
C LYS A 197 -1.67 9.09 12.77
N LYS A 198 -2.63 8.83 13.65
CA LYS A 198 -3.16 9.84 14.57
C LYS A 198 -2.29 9.92 15.83
N PRO A 199 -1.70 11.08 16.16
CA PRO A 199 -0.97 11.26 17.41
C PRO A 199 -1.88 11.13 18.63
N LYS A 200 -1.37 10.46 19.68
CA LYS A 200 -2.04 10.34 20.96
C LYS A 200 -1.00 10.37 22.08
N ALA A 201 -0.87 11.53 22.72
CA ALA A 201 0.22 11.82 23.65
C ALA A 201 1.60 11.53 23.02
N ASP A 202 2.35 10.59 23.56
CA ASP A 202 3.67 10.13 23.11
C ASP A 202 3.61 8.95 22.13
N LYS A 203 2.41 8.45 21.81
CA LYS A 203 2.17 7.30 20.94
C LYS A 203 1.29 7.67 19.76
N TYR A 204 0.95 6.65 18.98
CA TYR A 204 0.13 6.77 17.79
C TYR A 204 -0.91 5.67 17.68
N GLU A 205 -2.06 6.03 17.13
CA GLU A 205 -3.09 5.11 16.69
C GLU A 205 -3.12 5.10 15.15
N LEU A 206 -3.29 3.92 14.54
CA LEU A 206 -3.63 3.84 13.12
C LEU A 206 -5.15 3.92 13.00
N VAL A 207 -5.64 4.92 12.28
CA VAL A 207 -7.08 5.13 12.08
C VAL A 207 -7.39 5.26 10.59
N ASN A 208 -8.61 4.93 10.21
CA ASN A 208 -9.11 5.23 8.87
C ASN A 208 -9.62 6.69 8.79
N ILE A 209 -9.97 7.17 7.59
CA ILE A 209 -10.50 8.54 7.36
C ILE A 209 -11.86 8.84 8.02
N LEU A 210 -12.53 7.85 8.61
CA LEU A 210 -13.70 8.03 9.48
C LEU A 210 -13.32 8.05 10.98
N GLY A 211 -12.04 7.92 11.29
CA GLY A 211 -11.50 7.95 12.66
C GLY A 211 -11.59 6.63 13.41
N ALA A 212 -12.01 5.54 12.75
CA ALA A 212 -12.09 4.23 13.38
C ALA A 212 -10.72 3.56 13.44
N LYS A 213 -10.42 2.88 14.56
CA LYS A 213 -9.10 2.28 14.83
C LYS A 213 -8.83 1.07 13.96
N VAL A 214 -7.80 1.11 13.14
CA VAL A 214 -7.38 0.02 12.24
C VAL A 214 -6.63 -1.09 13.00
N LEU A 215 -5.89 -0.75 14.06
CA LEU A 215 -5.10 -1.71 14.85
C LEU A 215 -5.45 -1.64 16.35
N PRO A 216 -5.27 -2.77 17.10
CA PRO A 216 -5.55 -2.96 18.54
C PRO A 216 -5.21 -1.77 19.45
N ASP A 217 -3.96 -1.34 19.35
CA ASP A 217 -3.32 -0.63 20.43
C ASP A 217 -2.78 0.72 19.98
N GLU A 218 -2.13 1.39 20.92
CA GLU A 218 -1.29 2.55 20.68
C GLU A 218 0.17 2.09 20.61
N TYR A 219 0.89 2.62 19.63
CA TYR A 219 2.26 2.19 19.33
C TYR A 219 3.21 3.38 19.33
N ASP A 220 4.47 3.14 19.69
CA ASP A 220 5.51 4.18 19.64
C ASP A 220 5.72 4.63 18.19
N ASN A 221 5.65 3.69 17.25
CA ASN A 221 5.63 4.00 15.82
C ASN A 221 4.77 3.03 15.02
N ILE A 222 4.30 3.50 13.87
CA ILE A 222 3.49 2.73 12.92
C ILE A 222 3.97 3.08 11.52
N TYR A 223 4.25 2.06 10.74
CA TYR A 223 4.61 2.15 9.33
C TYR A 223 3.63 1.30 8.53
N TYR A 224 3.25 1.74 7.33
CA TYR A 224 2.33 0.95 6.51
C TYR A 224 2.52 1.22 5.02
N SER A 225 2.31 0.18 4.23
CA SER A 225 2.17 0.23 2.77
C SER A 225 0.71 0.01 2.39
N LYS A 226 0.44 -0.31 1.12
CA LYS A 226 -0.92 -0.66 0.68
C LYS A 226 -1.45 -1.97 1.28
N SER A 227 -0.57 -2.87 1.72
CA SER A 227 -0.96 -4.23 2.14
C SER A 227 -0.30 -4.74 3.41
N ILE A 228 0.67 -4.02 3.98
CA ILE A 228 1.37 -4.40 5.20
C ILE A 228 1.28 -3.26 6.22
N PHE A 229 1.08 -3.62 7.48
CA PHE A 229 1.22 -2.73 8.63
C PHE A 229 2.35 -3.23 9.52
N VAL A 230 3.20 -2.33 9.99
CA VAL A 230 4.29 -2.62 10.92
C VAL A 230 4.15 -1.70 12.12
N THR A 231 4.21 -2.28 13.30
CA THR A 231 4.12 -1.54 14.57
C THR A 231 5.43 -1.70 15.34
N GLU A 232 5.86 -0.61 15.97
CA GLU A 232 6.96 -0.61 16.92
C GLU A 232 6.43 -0.21 18.30
N ASN A 233 6.68 -1.03 19.31
CA ASN A 233 6.27 -0.75 20.69
C ASN A 233 7.26 -1.36 21.67
N ASN A 234 7.86 -0.54 22.52
CA ASN A 234 8.92 -0.93 23.46
C ASN A 234 10.07 -1.71 22.79
N GLY A 235 10.47 -1.29 21.59
CA GLY A 235 11.51 -1.93 20.78
C GLY A 235 11.11 -3.26 20.11
N LYS A 236 9.86 -3.71 20.30
CA LYS A 236 9.31 -4.88 19.61
C LYS A 236 8.67 -4.46 18.29
N ILE A 237 9.08 -5.12 17.20
CA ILE A 237 8.53 -4.93 15.87
C ILE A 237 7.54 -6.08 15.59
N GLU A 238 6.31 -5.74 15.25
CA GLU A 238 5.30 -6.69 14.82
C GLU A 238 4.75 -6.30 13.45
N VAL A 239 4.39 -7.30 12.64
CA VAL A 239 3.93 -7.11 11.27
C VAL A 239 2.54 -7.72 11.13
N TYR A 240 1.63 -6.98 10.51
CA TYR A 240 0.28 -7.41 10.20
C TYR A 240 0.07 -7.38 8.69
N ASN A 241 -0.58 -8.41 8.18
CA ASN A 241 -0.89 -8.56 6.77
C ASN A 241 -2.11 -7.70 6.37
N LEU A 242 -2.52 -7.78 5.11
CA LEU A 242 -3.64 -7.00 4.57
C LEU A 242 -4.99 -7.31 5.26
N TYR A 243 -5.13 -8.50 5.83
CA TYR A 243 -6.27 -8.97 6.60
C TYR A 243 -6.22 -8.55 8.09
N GLN A 244 -5.26 -7.69 8.48
CA GLN A 244 -4.97 -7.32 9.86
C GLN A 244 -4.56 -8.51 10.75
N ASP A 245 -4.15 -9.64 10.15
CA ASP A 245 -3.60 -10.77 10.90
C ASP A 245 -2.12 -10.56 11.16
N LYS A 246 -1.72 -10.79 12.41
CA LYS A 246 -0.32 -10.79 12.79
C LYS A 246 0.43 -11.90 12.05
N MET A 247 1.53 -11.55 11.42
CA MET A 247 2.40 -12.46 10.70
C MET A 247 3.42 -13.07 11.68
N ASP A 248 3.60 -14.39 11.62
CA ASP A 248 4.61 -15.10 12.40
C ASP A 248 5.98 -15.03 11.71
N ILE A 249 6.64 -13.87 11.86
CA ILE A 249 7.95 -13.60 11.24
C ILE A 249 9.10 -13.86 12.23
N GLY A 250 8.85 -13.78 13.54
CA GLY A 250 9.87 -13.84 14.59
C GLY A 250 10.52 -12.48 14.85
N ASP A 251 11.68 -12.47 15.52
CA ASP A 251 12.35 -11.25 15.95
C ASP A 251 13.02 -10.50 14.79
N ILE A 252 12.43 -9.35 14.44
CA ILE A 252 12.88 -8.49 13.34
C ILE A 252 13.93 -7.51 13.86
N LYS A 253 15.05 -7.39 13.13
CA LYS A 253 16.14 -6.44 13.42
C LYS A 253 16.17 -5.24 12.47
N GLY A 254 15.57 -5.38 11.29
CA GLY A 254 15.42 -4.34 10.29
C GLY A 254 14.39 -4.76 9.23
N PHE A 255 13.75 -3.79 8.58
CA PHE A 255 12.73 -4.08 7.57
C PHE A 255 12.62 -2.97 6.53
N TYR A 256 12.09 -3.32 5.35
CA TYR A 256 11.71 -2.40 4.29
C TYR A 256 10.32 -2.76 3.77
N LEU A 257 9.44 -1.76 3.70
CA LEU A 257 8.07 -1.92 3.24
C LEU A 257 7.98 -1.83 1.72
N TYR A 258 7.18 -2.72 1.14
CA TYR A 258 6.81 -2.71 -0.26
C TYR A 258 5.27 -2.75 -0.38
N ASP A 259 4.75 -2.35 -1.54
CA ASP A 259 3.30 -2.31 -1.76
C ASP A 259 2.63 -3.69 -1.60
N MET A 260 3.33 -4.78 -1.94
CA MET A 260 2.83 -6.17 -1.90
C MET A 260 3.52 -7.06 -0.86
N GLY A 261 4.21 -6.48 0.12
CA GLY A 261 4.92 -7.26 1.11
C GLY A 261 5.98 -6.48 1.88
N ILE A 262 6.89 -7.22 2.48
CA ILE A 262 7.93 -6.69 3.36
C ILE A 262 9.22 -7.49 3.20
N GLU A 263 10.34 -6.78 3.18
CA GLU A 263 11.67 -7.36 3.34
C GLU A 263 12.06 -7.23 4.82
N VAL A 264 12.55 -8.32 5.42
CA VAL A 264 12.93 -8.34 6.83
C VAL A 264 14.31 -8.94 7.03
N LEU A 265 15.05 -8.41 8.00
CA LEU A 265 16.28 -8.98 8.54
C LEU A 265 16.02 -9.58 9.92
N LYS A 266 16.50 -10.81 10.12
CA LYS A 266 16.51 -11.53 11.39
C LYS A 266 17.88 -12.13 11.65
N GLU A 267 18.08 -12.70 12.84
CA GLU A 267 19.30 -13.43 13.17
C GLU A 267 19.51 -14.65 12.26
N SER A 268 18.42 -15.33 11.86
CA SER A 268 18.45 -16.41 10.88
C SER A 268 18.68 -15.96 9.43
N GLY A 269 18.78 -14.66 9.20
CA GLY A 269 18.98 -14.05 7.89
C GLY A 269 17.79 -13.27 7.32
N ALA A 270 18.04 -12.66 6.16
CA ALA A 270 17.09 -11.81 5.47
C ALA A 270 16.15 -12.60 4.55
N ALA A 271 14.90 -12.14 4.43
CA ALA A 271 13.89 -12.76 3.59
C ALA A 271 12.77 -11.77 3.20
N TYR A 272 12.04 -12.12 2.15
CA TYR A 272 10.79 -11.45 1.79
C TYR A 272 9.57 -12.22 2.28
N TYR A 273 8.54 -11.46 2.66
CA TYR A 273 7.22 -11.98 2.97
C TYR A 273 6.20 -11.20 2.14
N ASP A 274 5.30 -11.93 1.47
CA ASP A 274 4.23 -11.31 0.69
C ASP A 274 3.13 -10.71 1.58
N ALA A 275 2.18 -10.02 0.95
CA ALA A 275 1.02 -9.39 1.57
C ALA A 275 0.13 -10.36 2.40
N TYR A 276 0.32 -11.68 2.26
CA TYR A 276 -0.46 -12.72 2.92
C TYR A 276 0.25 -13.37 4.11
N GLY A 277 1.54 -13.06 4.35
CA GLY A 277 2.32 -13.73 5.39
C GLY A 277 3.28 -14.80 4.89
N LYS A 278 3.32 -15.09 3.59
CA LYS A 278 4.11 -16.20 3.06
C LYS A 278 5.52 -15.73 2.72
N LYS A 279 6.51 -16.50 3.15
CA LYS A 279 7.91 -16.31 2.73
C LYS A 279 8.04 -16.56 1.23
N VAL A 280 8.65 -15.62 0.51
CA VAL A 280 8.84 -15.68 -0.95
C VAL A 280 10.29 -15.38 -1.32
N THR A 281 10.70 -15.79 -2.52
CA THR A 281 12.06 -15.54 -3.04
C THR A 281 12.22 -14.13 -3.60
N GLU A 282 11.13 -13.57 -4.11
CA GLU A 282 11.04 -12.20 -4.62
C GLU A 282 9.63 -11.67 -4.38
N LEU A 283 9.49 -10.35 -4.25
CA LEU A 283 8.18 -9.73 -4.10
C LEU A 283 7.50 -9.55 -5.46
N PRO A 284 6.17 -9.66 -5.55
CA PRO A 284 5.44 -9.39 -6.78
C PRO A 284 5.74 -7.97 -7.27
N ASN A 285 6.27 -7.86 -8.48
CA ASN A 285 6.50 -6.56 -9.13
C ASN A 285 5.15 -5.89 -9.39
N LEU A 286 4.79 -4.87 -8.63
CA LEU A 286 3.83 -3.87 -9.10
C LEU A 286 4.62 -2.90 -9.97
N ASN A 287 4.67 -3.21 -11.27
CA ASN A 287 5.24 -2.37 -12.32
C ASN A 287 6.55 -1.68 -11.88
N LYS A 288 7.69 -2.21 -12.35
CA LYS A 288 8.62 -1.27 -13.01
C LYS A 288 7.70 -0.47 -13.91
N GLY A 289 7.45 0.79 -13.57
CA GLY A 289 6.72 1.66 -14.47
C GLY A 289 7.38 1.42 -15.81
N ASP A 290 6.58 0.98 -16.78
CA ASP A 290 6.86 1.32 -18.15
C ASP A 290 6.89 2.84 -18.15
N ASP A 291 8.03 3.40 -17.76
CA ASP A 291 8.39 4.73 -18.13
C ASP A 291 8.59 4.63 -19.65
N CYS A 292 7.47 4.70 -20.37
CA CYS A 292 7.44 5.26 -21.70
C CYS A 292 7.90 6.71 -21.53
N TYR A 293 9.20 6.90 -21.33
CA TYR A 293 9.83 8.19 -21.44
C TYR A 293 9.62 8.61 -22.89
N VAL A 294 8.78 9.62 -23.09
CA VAL A 294 8.89 10.45 -24.28
C VAL A 294 10.30 11.04 -24.21
N ILE A 295 11.23 10.45 -24.98
CA ILE A 295 12.61 10.93 -25.05
C ILE A 295 12.53 12.34 -25.60
N SER A 296 12.80 13.34 -24.77
CA SER A 296 12.80 14.74 -25.22
C SER A 296 13.98 14.97 -26.18
N ASN A 297 13.85 15.95 -27.08
CA ASN A 297 14.97 16.37 -27.95
C ASN A 297 16.23 16.74 -27.14
N MET A 298 16.06 17.23 -25.91
CA MET A 298 17.16 17.51 -24.99
C MET A 298 17.88 16.23 -24.52
N GLN A 299 17.15 15.14 -24.25
CA GLN A 299 17.76 13.85 -23.90
C GLN A 299 18.51 13.22 -25.07
N LEU A 300 18.02 13.39 -26.30
CA LEU A 300 18.75 12.98 -27.51
C LEU A 300 20.06 13.77 -27.67
N HIS A 301 20.00 15.10 -27.54
CA HIS A 301 21.19 15.95 -27.61
C HIS A 301 22.24 15.61 -26.55
N ILE A 302 21.82 15.38 -25.30
CA ILE A 302 22.70 14.91 -24.22
C ILE A 302 23.34 13.56 -24.56
N GLY A 303 22.57 12.65 -25.19
CA GLY A 303 23.08 11.36 -25.65
C GLY A 303 24.16 11.49 -26.73
N GLU A 304 24.00 12.42 -27.67
CA GLU A 304 24.98 12.72 -28.71
C GLU A 304 26.28 13.29 -28.13
N LEU A 305 26.18 14.33 -27.29
CA LEU A 305 27.33 14.93 -26.60
C LEU A 305 28.13 13.89 -25.81
N TRP A 306 27.42 13.02 -25.09
CA TRP A 306 28.04 11.92 -24.36
C TRP A 306 28.71 10.90 -25.28
N GLY A 307 28.04 10.49 -26.36
CA GLY A 307 28.58 9.55 -27.34
C GLY A 307 29.88 10.04 -27.98
N GLU A 308 29.93 11.33 -28.35
CA GLU A 308 31.14 11.95 -28.87
C GLU A 308 32.29 11.96 -27.86
N TYR A 309 32.01 12.40 -26.63
CA TYR A 309 33.01 12.43 -25.56
C TYR A 309 33.54 11.04 -25.25
N LEU A 310 32.66 10.05 -25.08
CA LEU A 310 33.04 8.69 -24.73
C LEU A 310 33.90 8.05 -25.84
N SER A 311 33.60 8.34 -27.12
CA SER A 311 34.40 7.89 -28.27
C SER A 311 35.81 8.51 -28.28
N LYS A 312 35.91 9.83 -28.07
CA LYS A 312 37.19 10.55 -27.96
C LYS A 312 38.02 10.03 -26.78
N LYS A 313 37.39 9.88 -25.60
CA LYS A 313 38.04 9.38 -24.38
C LYS A 313 38.53 7.95 -24.56
N ARG A 314 37.73 7.05 -25.15
CA ARG A 314 38.14 5.67 -25.45
C ARG A 314 39.36 5.61 -26.37
N SER A 315 39.45 6.51 -27.34
CA SER A 315 40.62 6.61 -28.22
C SER A 315 41.86 7.06 -27.45
N ALA A 316 41.74 8.13 -26.66
CA ALA A 316 42.85 8.68 -25.88
C ALA A 316 43.39 7.72 -24.80
N VAL A 317 42.51 7.07 -24.04
CA VAL A 317 42.94 6.15 -22.96
C VAL A 317 43.58 4.87 -23.50
N LYS A 318 43.21 4.45 -24.72
CA LYS A 318 43.79 3.28 -25.38
C LYS A 318 45.29 3.46 -25.68
N GLU A 319 45.73 4.68 -25.98
CA GLU A 319 47.15 5.00 -26.24
C GLU A 319 48.03 4.81 -25.01
N ILE A 320 47.47 4.97 -23.80
CA ILE A 320 48.17 4.80 -22.52
C ILE A 320 47.89 3.44 -21.86
N GLY A 321 47.33 2.49 -22.62
CA GLY A 321 47.07 1.11 -22.18
C GLY A 321 45.88 0.96 -21.24
N GLU A 322 44.96 1.93 -21.24
CA GLU A 322 43.73 1.91 -20.46
C GLU A 322 42.51 1.55 -21.31
N THR A 323 41.49 1.01 -20.66
CA THR A 323 40.15 0.79 -21.25
C THR A 323 39.08 1.41 -20.36
N ILE A 324 38.00 1.91 -20.96
CA ILE A 324 36.88 2.50 -20.21
C ILE A 324 35.54 1.89 -20.61
N THR A 325 34.73 1.59 -19.60
CA THR A 325 33.39 1.03 -19.76
C THR A 325 32.41 1.82 -18.92
N GLU A 326 31.32 2.30 -19.51
CA GLU A 326 30.21 2.85 -18.73
C GLU A 326 29.51 1.70 -17.99
N ILE A 327 29.44 1.79 -16.67
CA ILE A 327 28.84 0.74 -15.83
C ILE A 327 27.55 1.20 -15.14
N HIS A 328 27.30 2.52 -15.09
CA HIS A 328 26.05 3.09 -14.61
C HIS A 328 25.87 4.53 -15.12
N ARG A 329 24.62 4.96 -15.22
CA ARG A 329 24.22 6.34 -15.55
C ARG A 329 23.02 6.75 -14.70
N ASP A 330 23.09 7.95 -14.13
CA ASP A 330 21.98 8.63 -13.49
C ASP A 330 21.86 10.05 -14.06
N LYS A 331 20.85 10.27 -14.92
CA LYS A 331 20.62 11.54 -15.63
C LYS A 331 21.86 12.04 -16.38
N ASN A 332 22.56 13.02 -15.79
CA ASN A 332 23.75 13.70 -16.33
C ASN A 332 25.06 13.23 -15.65
N LEU A 333 24.97 12.20 -14.81
CA LEU A 333 26.08 11.56 -14.12
C LEU A 333 26.39 10.23 -14.80
N TYR A 334 27.61 10.08 -15.29
CA TYR A 334 28.06 8.88 -15.99
C TYR A 334 29.21 8.24 -15.22
N TYR A 335 29.05 6.99 -14.83
CA TYR A 335 30.03 6.25 -14.04
C TYR A 335 30.80 5.31 -14.95
N LEU A 336 32.09 5.61 -15.12
CA LEU A 336 33.00 4.86 -15.96
C LEU A 336 33.93 4.01 -15.09
N ARG A 337 34.00 2.71 -15.39
CA ARG A 337 35.07 1.85 -14.95
C ARG A 337 36.28 2.07 -15.86
N VAL A 338 37.40 2.47 -15.28
CA VAL A 338 38.70 2.59 -15.97
C VAL A 338 39.53 1.38 -15.62
N GLU A 339 40.12 0.69 -16.61
CA GLU A 339 40.96 -0.50 -16.38
C GLU A 339 42.36 -0.31 -16.95
N LYS A 340 43.38 -0.64 -16.16
CA LYS A 340 44.80 -0.61 -16.54
C LYS A 340 45.55 -1.77 -15.89
N ASN A 341 46.33 -2.53 -16.67
CA ASN A 341 47.15 -3.63 -16.16
C ASN A 341 46.36 -4.64 -15.28
N GLY A 342 45.09 -4.87 -15.59
CA GLY A 342 44.19 -5.74 -14.83
C GLY A 342 43.51 -5.08 -13.62
N TYR A 343 43.95 -3.90 -13.19
CA TYR A 343 43.32 -3.13 -12.10
C TYR A 343 42.24 -2.19 -12.63
N LYS A 344 41.26 -1.89 -11.78
CA LYS A 344 40.07 -1.09 -12.09
C LYS A 344 39.98 0.11 -11.14
N GLY A 345 39.50 1.23 -11.65
CA GLY A 345 39.12 2.43 -10.91
C GLY A 345 37.74 2.94 -11.36
N LEU A 346 37.20 3.91 -10.64
CA LEU A 346 35.90 4.51 -10.91
C LEU A 346 36.07 6.01 -11.17
N LEU A 347 35.59 6.43 -12.33
CA LEU A 347 35.58 7.82 -12.77
C LEU A 347 34.12 8.27 -12.91
N LEU A 348 33.80 9.43 -12.37
CA LEU A 348 32.52 10.09 -12.58
C LEU A 348 32.68 11.20 -13.62
N CYS A 349 31.90 11.13 -14.68
CA CYS A 349 31.77 12.20 -15.65
C CYS A 349 30.44 12.93 -15.41
N LYS A 350 30.46 14.25 -15.21
CA LYS A 350 29.27 15.07 -15.01
C LYS A 350 29.09 16.00 -16.20
N LEU A 351 27.92 15.95 -16.85
CA LEU A 351 27.51 16.94 -17.85
C LEU A 351 26.92 18.16 -17.14
N THR A 352 27.60 19.30 -17.26
CA THR A 352 27.16 20.56 -16.66
C THR A 352 26.06 21.23 -17.50
N PRO A 353 25.29 22.18 -16.93
CA PRO A 353 24.29 22.94 -17.69
C PRO A 353 24.87 23.70 -18.90
N GLU A 354 26.16 24.03 -18.88
CA GLU A 354 26.89 24.64 -20.00
C GLU A 354 27.37 23.62 -21.04
N GLU A 355 26.81 22.40 -21.04
CA GLU A 355 27.10 21.31 -21.97
C GLU A 355 28.58 20.88 -21.96
N LYS A 356 29.25 21.05 -20.81
CA LYS A 356 30.64 20.62 -20.61
C LYS A 356 30.69 19.36 -19.76
N ILE A 357 31.63 18.47 -20.10
CA ILE A 357 31.89 17.27 -19.31
C ILE A 357 33.05 17.54 -18.36
N THR A 358 32.80 17.32 -17.07
CA THR A 358 33.80 17.37 -16.02
C THR A 358 34.07 15.97 -15.49
N GLU A 359 35.29 15.70 -15.08
CA GLU A 359 35.73 14.38 -14.61
C GLU A 359 36.13 14.46 -13.13
N GLU A 360 35.72 13.47 -12.34
CA GLU A 360 36.08 13.31 -10.94
C GLU A 360 36.49 11.85 -10.69
N GLU A 361 37.73 11.64 -10.25
CA GLU A 361 38.16 10.32 -9.80
C GLU A 361 37.48 9.98 -8.48
N LEU A 362 36.65 8.94 -8.47
CA LEU A 362 35.95 8.46 -7.28
C LEU A 362 36.73 7.35 -6.58
N LEU A 363 37.34 6.45 -7.36
CA LEU A 363 38.19 5.36 -6.88
C LEU A 363 39.42 5.22 -7.79
N PRO A 364 40.65 5.12 -7.23
CA PRO A 364 41.87 4.98 -8.03
C PRO A 364 41.95 3.62 -8.74
N ILE A 365 42.80 3.51 -9.77
CA ILE A 365 42.98 2.28 -10.58
C ILE A 365 43.86 1.26 -9.84
N VAL A 366 43.34 0.68 -8.76
CA VAL A 366 44.07 -0.26 -7.87
C VAL A 366 43.26 -1.49 -7.48
N TYR A 367 42.02 -1.63 -7.96
CA TYR A 367 41.10 -2.69 -7.53
C TYR A 367 41.06 -3.86 -8.53
N ASP A 368 41.04 -5.09 -8.04
CA ASP A 368 41.01 -6.30 -8.86
C ASP A 368 39.67 -6.48 -9.59
N LYS A 369 38.57 -6.09 -8.92
CA LYS A 369 37.22 -6.06 -9.48
C LYS A 369 36.51 -4.76 -9.14
N LEU A 370 35.68 -4.30 -10.08
CA LEU A 370 34.78 -3.16 -9.89
C LEU A 370 33.56 -3.33 -10.80
N TYR A 371 32.36 -3.29 -10.22
CA TYR A 371 31.11 -3.43 -10.95
C TYR A 371 29.96 -2.72 -10.22
N TYR A 372 28.88 -2.49 -10.95
CA TYR A 372 27.63 -1.92 -10.45
C TYR A 372 26.56 -3.01 -10.39
N GLU A 373 25.84 -3.13 -9.28
CA GLU A 373 24.77 -4.10 -9.09
C GLU A 373 23.38 -3.45 -9.23
N SER A 374 22.37 -4.27 -9.56
CA SER A 374 20.99 -3.87 -9.85
C SER A 374 20.23 -3.16 -8.72
N ASN A 375 20.74 -3.15 -7.49
CA ASN A 375 20.19 -2.39 -6.36
C ASN A 375 20.88 -1.03 -6.14
N ASN A 376 21.45 -0.50 -7.20
CA ASN A 376 22.11 0.79 -7.24
C ASN A 376 23.38 0.93 -6.39
N GLN A 377 24.16 -0.15 -6.32
CA GLN A 377 25.33 -0.22 -5.47
C GLN A 377 26.61 -0.56 -6.26
N PHE A 378 27.67 0.22 -6.05
CA PHE A 378 29.00 -0.10 -6.57
C PHE A 378 29.73 -1.05 -5.63
N PHE A 379 30.33 -2.09 -6.21
CA PHE A 379 31.16 -3.08 -5.54
C PHE A 379 32.59 -3.00 -6.05
N PHE A 380 33.55 -3.15 -5.15
CA PHE A 380 34.96 -3.23 -5.50
C PHE A 380 35.72 -4.24 -4.64
N GLU A 381 36.76 -4.85 -5.20
CA GLU A 381 37.59 -5.86 -4.54
C GLU A 381 39.08 -5.51 -4.63
N LYS A 382 39.83 -5.74 -3.55
CA LYS A 382 41.30 -5.61 -3.51
C LYS A 382 41.86 -6.76 -2.69
N GLY A 383 42.65 -7.62 -3.32
CA GLY A 383 43.05 -8.90 -2.77
C GLY A 383 41.84 -9.76 -2.41
N SER A 384 41.81 -10.27 -1.18
CA SER A 384 40.68 -11.07 -0.65
C SER A 384 39.55 -10.24 -0.05
N LYS A 385 39.65 -8.91 -0.07
CA LYS A 385 38.69 -8.01 0.58
C LYS A 385 37.72 -7.39 -0.42
N LYS A 386 36.48 -7.20 0.02
CA LYS A 386 35.35 -6.62 -0.71
C LYS A 386 34.88 -5.32 -0.05
N GLY A 387 34.37 -4.39 -0.85
CA GLY A 387 33.89 -3.08 -0.38
C GLY A 387 32.76 -2.50 -1.22
N PHE A 388 32.12 -1.47 -0.67
CA PHE A 388 30.95 -0.79 -1.24
C PHE A 388 31.22 0.71 -1.38
N PHE A 389 30.97 1.28 -2.56
CA PHE A 389 31.12 2.72 -2.81
C PHE A 389 29.73 3.37 -2.97
N PRO A 390 29.45 4.56 -2.39
CA PRO A 390 30.38 5.54 -1.84
C PRO A 390 30.76 5.40 -0.36
N GLN A 391 30.17 4.45 0.37
CA GLN A 391 30.34 4.33 1.83
C GLN A 391 31.78 3.99 2.24
N GLN A 392 32.56 3.41 1.33
CA GLN A 392 33.95 3.03 1.55
C GLN A 392 34.83 3.46 0.38
N LYS A 393 36.09 3.77 0.71
CA LYS A 393 37.19 3.94 -0.26
C LYS A 393 38.19 2.79 -0.23
N GLU A 394 38.16 1.96 0.82
CA GLU A 394 39.00 0.76 0.94
C GLU A 394 38.12 -0.42 1.36
N PRO A 395 38.36 -1.63 0.83
CA PRO A 395 37.50 -2.78 1.09
C PRO A 395 37.81 -3.39 2.46
N SER A 396 36.79 -3.65 3.27
CA SER A 396 36.96 -4.16 4.65
C SER A 396 36.47 -5.59 4.86
N TYR A 397 35.55 -6.06 4.03
CA TYR A 397 34.84 -7.32 4.23
C TYR A 397 35.62 -8.50 3.64
N ASN A 398 35.69 -9.61 4.37
CA ASN A 398 36.22 -10.89 3.88
C ASN A 398 35.23 -11.53 2.90
N GLU A 399 33.96 -11.55 3.29
CA GLU A 399 32.87 -12.09 2.48
C GLU A 399 31.72 -11.09 2.40
N VAL A 400 31.07 -11.06 1.24
CA VAL A 400 29.86 -10.29 0.97
C VAL A 400 29.01 -11.14 0.04
N LYS A 401 27.79 -11.44 0.46
CA LYS A 401 26.82 -12.22 -0.31
C LYS A 401 25.45 -11.57 -0.18
N LYS A 402 24.85 -11.22 -1.32
CA LYS A 402 23.50 -10.67 -1.33
C LYS A 402 22.48 -11.70 -0.83
N CYS A 403 21.63 -11.29 0.10
CA CYS A 403 20.50 -12.09 0.56
C CYS A 403 19.20 -11.60 -0.08
N THR A 404 18.96 -10.31 0.05
CA THR A 404 17.79 -9.59 -0.46
C THR A 404 18.24 -8.25 -1.04
N PHE A 405 17.32 -7.34 -1.39
CA PHE A 405 17.65 -6.10 -2.07
C PHE A 405 18.50 -5.17 -1.18
N HIS A 406 18.14 -5.06 0.09
CA HIS A 406 18.82 -4.20 1.06
C HIS A 406 19.80 -4.95 1.96
N PHE A 407 19.62 -6.25 2.19
CA PHE A 407 20.44 -7.00 3.15
C PHE A 407 21.46 -7.93 2.48
N TYR A 408 22.71 -7.83 2.96
CA TYR A 408 23.85 -8.67 2.56
C TYR A 408 24.37 -9.45 3.76
N GLU A 409 24.63 -10.73 3.59
CA GLU A 409 25.46 -11.50 4.52
C GLU A 409 26.91 -11.04 4.34
N ILE A 410 27.57 -10.73 5.45
CA ILE A 410 28.94 -10.22 5.47
C ILE A 410 29.81 -10.99 6.46
N GLU A 411 31.10 -11.06 6.16
CA GLU A 411 32.12 -11.42 7.13
C GLU A 411 33.14 -10.29 7.26
N LYS A 412 33.38 -9.83 8.49
CA LYS A 412 34.37 -8.78 8.79
C LYS A 412 35.20 -9.19 9.99
N ASN A 413 36.52 -9.27 9.80
CA ASN A 413 37.46 -9.64 10.86
C ASN A 413 37.10 -11.00 11.52
N GLY A 414 36.65 -11.97 10.71
CA GLY A 414 36.25 -13.31 11.17
C GLY A 414 34.88 -13.38 11.86
N LYS A 415 34.16 -12.26 11.98
CA LYS A 415 32.79 -12.23 12.50
C LYS A 415 31.79 -12.22 11.35
N LYS A 416 30.83 -13.14 11.39
CA LYS A 416 29.72 -13.21 10.45
C LYS A 416 28.55 -12.34 10.93
N GLY A 417 27.84 -11.76 9.99
CA GLY A 417 26.72 -10.87 10.26
C GLY A 417 26.01 -10.45 8.99
N TYR A 418 25.22 -9.38 9.09
CA TYR A 418 24.51 -8.80 7.97
C TYR A 418 24.78 -7.30 7.86
N LEU A 419 24.76 -6.79 6.65
CA LEU A 419 24.84 -5.38 6.32
C LEU A 419 23.50 -4.96 5.72
N ASP A 420 22.91 -3.91 6.28
CA ASP A 420 21.90 -3.13 5.60
C ASP A 420 22.60 -2.11 4.69
N ILE A 421 22.49 -2.28 3.37
CA ILE A 421 23.23 -1.46 2.42
C ILE A 421 22.74 -0.01 2.35
N ASN A 422 21.47 0.23 2.66
CA ASN A 422 20.87 1.56 2.56
C ASN A 422 21.22 2.42 3.77
N THR A 423 21.25 1.83 4.98
CA THR A 423 21.71 2.55 6.19
C THR A 423 23.20 2.38 6.48
N PHE A 424 23.85 1.44 5.79
CA PHE A 424 25.21 0.96 6.03
C PHE A 424 25.45 0.43 7.47
N LYS A 425 24.38 0.00 8.15
CA LYS A 425 24.45 -0.55 9.50
C LYS A 425 24.83 -2.03 9.47
N GLU A 426 25.83 -2.39 10.27
CA GLU A 426 26.29 -3.76 10.46
C GLU A 426 25.55 -4.42 11.64
N TYR A 427 25.12 -5.67 11.45
CA TYR A 427 24.45 -6.52 12.43
C TYR A 427 25.28 -7.78 12.62
N PHE A 428 26.12 -7.80 13.66
CA PHE A 428 26.85 -9.01 14.07
C PHE A 428 26.04 -9.75 15.13
N PHE A 429 25.91 -11.05 14.94
CA PHE A 429 25.23 -11.94 15.88
C PHE A 429 26.28 -12.83 16.56
N ASN A 430 26.11 -13.06 17.86
CA ASN A 430 27.03 -13.84 18.68
C ASN A 430 26.78 -15.34 18.57
#